data_AF-A2FQK9-F1
#
_entry.id   AF-A2FQK9-F1
#
_cell.length_a   1.000
_cell.length_b   1.000
_cell.length_c   1.000
_cell.angle_alpha   90.00
_cell.angle_beta   90.00
_cell.angle_gamma   90.00
#
_symmetry.space_group_name_H-M   'P 1'
#
loop_
_entity.id
_entity.type
_entity.pdbx_description
1 polymer ?
#
loop_
_entity_poly.entity_id
_entity_poly.type
_entity_poly.pdbx_seq_one_letter_code
_entity_poly.pdbx_strand_id
1 'polypeptide(L)'
;MKPILKKIEQVPKEINEDDEEKVEIKKPEKKLQIIKPIKECTNFESIDEFNEFYEQNKNLFDELTTCKLNKMFKIDGFRITKIKGQVSLKSIPESRITNTMKIEEIIQRIQTIEERVNMIIEVINSRFNV
;
A
#
# COMPACT_ATOMS: atom_id res chain seq x y z
N MET A 1 17.94 41.62 52.98
CA MET A 1 17.33 42.84 52.42
C MET A 1 16.03 42.47 51.73
N LYS A 2 14.89 43.08 52.13
CA LYS A 2 13.64 43.07 51.36
C LYS A 2 13.60 44.31 50.47
N PRO A 3 12.91 44.25 49.32
CA PRO A 3 11.86 45.24 49.06
C PRO A 3 10.55 44.54 48.63
N ILE A 4 9.48 44.64 49.42
CA ILE A 4 8.35 45.58 49.27
C ILE A 4 7.40 45.20 48.12
N LEU A 5 6.23 44.70 48.52
CA LEU A 5 5.04 44.55 47.70
C LEU A 5 4.60 45.91 47.13
N LYS A 6 4.20 45.93 45.86
CA LYS A 6 3.06 46.76 45.43
C LYS A 6 1.89 45.84 45.11
N LYS A 7 0.91 45.82 46.02
CA LYS A 7 -0.46 45.46 45.68
C LYS A 7 -0.99 46.53 44.73
N ILE A 8 -1.52 46.15 43.60
CA ILE A 8 -2.53 46.94 42.90
C ILE A 8 -3.81 46.11 42.97
N GLU A 9 -4.80 46.80 43.47
CA GLU A 9 -6.11 46.39 43.95
C GLU A 9 -7.01 45.99 42.76
N GLN A 10 -7.80 44.94 42.98
CA GLN A 10 -8.83 44.47 42.04
C GLN A 10 -10.10 45.33 42.19
N VAL A 11 -10.75 45.65 41.07
CA VAL A 11 -12.22 45.80 41.02
C VAL A 11 -12.72 45.34 39.63
N PRO A 12 -13.99 44.91 39.49
CA PRO A 12 -14.32 43.62 38.89
C PRO A 12 -15.13 43.79 37.59
N LYS A 13 -15.10 42.79 36.71
CA LYS A 13 -16.18 42.57 35.74
C LYS A 13 -16.45 41.07 35.67
N GLU A 14 -17.40 40.63 36.48
CA GLU A 14 -18.20 39.44 36.20
C GLU A 14 -19.06 39.74 34.98
N ILE A 15 -18.96 38.93 33.91
CA ILE A 15 -20.11 38.41 33.14
C ILE A 15 -19.68 37.09 32.46
N ASN A 16 -20.15 35.98 33.06
CA ASN A 16 -20.67 34.69 32.55
C ASN A 16 -19.99 33.87 31.43
N GLU A 17 -19.79 32.59 31.80
CA GLU A 17 -20.13 31.34 31.08
C GLU A 17 -19.74 31.22 29.60
N ASP A 18 -18.72 30.41 29.30
CA ASP A 18 -18.90 29.16 28.55
C ASP A 18 -17.58 28.37 28.53
N ASP A 19 -17.70 27.08 28.84
CA ASP A 19 -16.61 26.12 29.08
C ASP A 19 -15.66 25.93 27.89
N GLU A 20 -14.38 26.29 28.05
CA GLU A 20 -13.30 25.75 27.21
C GLU A 20 -12.97 24.32 27.66
N GLU A 21 -13.82 23.36 27.26
CA GLU A 21 -13.48 21.95 27.28
C GLU A 21 -12.22 21.72 26.43
N LYS A 22 -11.11 21.38 27.09
CA LYS A 22 -9.99 20.70 26.44
C LYS A 22 -10.51 19.41 25.83
N VAL A 23 -10.76 19.41 24.52
CA VAL A 23 -11.01 18.18 23.77
C VAL A 23 -9.71 17.38 23.74
N GLU A 24 -9.53 16.56 24.76
CA GLU A 24 -8.50 15.55 24.85
C GLU A 24 -8.81 14.50 23.77
N ILE A 25 -8.14 14.61 22.62
CA ILE A 25 -8.26 13.64 21.52
C ILE A 25 -7.70 12.31 22.03
N LYS A 26 -8.57 11.47 22.59
CA LYS A 26 -8.25 10.10 22.97
C LYS A 26 -7.78 9.38 21.71
N LYS A 27 -6.48 9.12 21.63
CA LYS A 27 -5.90 8.23 20.62
C LYS A 27 -6.62 6.88 20.75
N PRO A 28 -7.40 6.44 19.75
CA PRO A 28 -8.15 5.20 19.89
C PRO A 28 -7.15 4.06 20.05
N GLU A 29 -7.25 3.35 21.18
CA GLU A 29 -6.51 2.13 21.43
C GLU A 29 -6.91 1.11 20.36
N LYS A 30 -6.08 0.99 19.31
CA LYS A 30 -6.27 -0.01 18.27
C LYS A 30 -6.04 -1.38 18.89
N LYS A 31 -7.14 -2.03 19.29
CA LYS A 31 -7.15 -3.46 19.62
C LYS A 31 -6.66 -4.24 18.40
N LEU A 32 -5.76 -5.19 18.63
CA LEU A 32 -5.23 -6.07 17.59
C LEU A 32 -6.39 -6.88 17.01
N GLN A 33 -6.61 -6.77 15.69
CA GLN A 33 -7.58 -7.57 14.97
C GLN A 33 -6.86 -8.64 14.16
N ILE A 34 -7.30 -9.89 14.27
CA ILE A 34 -6.79 -11.00 13.46
C ILE A 34 -7.46 -10.90 12.08
N ILE A 35 -6.65 -10.81 11.03
CA ILE A 35 -7.11 -10.63 9.65
C ILE A 35 -6.82 -11.91 8.86
N LYS A 36 -7.75 -12.31 7.98
CA LYS A 36 -7.55 -13.43 7.07
C LYS A 36 -6.46 -13.12 6.02
N PRO A 37 -5.73 -14.13 5.51
CA PRO A 37 -4.79 -13.93 4.41
C PRO A 37 -5.54 -13.43 3.17
N ILE A 38 -4.95 -12.43 2.50
CA ILE A 38 -5.43 -11.90 1.23
C ILE A 38 -5.11 -12.96 0.17
N LYS A 39 -6.14 -13.51 -0.48
CA LYS A 39 -6.01 -14.63 -1.44
C LYS A 39 -5.94 -14.18 -2.89
N GLU A 40 -6.48 -13.00 -3.19
CA GLU A 40 -6.53 -12.45 -4.55
C GLU A 40 -5.44 -11.37 -4.66
N CYS A 41 -4.46 -11.63 -5.52
CA CYS A 41 -3.38 -10.71 -5.85
C CYS A 41 -3.46 -10.42 -7.34
N THR A 42 -3.68 -9.16 -7.71
CA THR A 42 -3.64 -8.71 -9.10
C THR A 42 -2.20 -8.41 -9.45
N ASN A 43 -1.69 -9.09 -10.48
CA ASN A 43 -0.35 -8.86 -11.02
C ASN A 43 -0.45 -7.88 -12.19
N PHE A 44 0.43 -6.88 -12.20
CA PHE A 44 0.57 -5.94 -13.30
C PHE A 44 1.97 -6.11 -13.91
N GLU A 45 2.02 -6.37 -15.20
CA GLU A 45 3.28 -6.54 -15.94
C GLU A 45 3.89 -5.19 -16.34
N SER A 46 3.04 -4.18 -16.56
CA SER A 46 3.46 -2.83 -16.95
C SER A 46 3.02 -1.75 -15.97
N ILE A 47 3.82 -0.69 -15.90
CA ILE A 47 3.49 0.53 -15.14
C ILE A 47 2.26 1.22 -15.75
N ASP A 48 2.09 1.15 -17.07
CA ASP A 48 0.98 1.80 -17.76
C ASP A 48 -0.37 1.18 -17.37
N GLU A 49 -0.43 -0.15 -17.31
CA GLU A 49 -1.61 -0.89 -16.86
C GLU A 49 -1.98 -0.54 -15.40
N PHE A 50 -0.96 -0.43 -14.54
CA PHE A 50 -1.16 0.01 -13.17
C PHE A 50 -1.68 1.45 -13.09
N ASN A 51 -1.21 2.35 -13.95
CA ASN A 51 -1.68 3.74 -13.98
C ASN A 51 -3.15 3.82 -14.40
N GLU A 52 -3.57 3.08 -15.42
CA GLU A 52 -4.98 2.99 -15.82
C GLU A 52 -5.85 2.49 -14.65
N PHE A 53 -5.41 1.42 -13.98
CA PHE A 53 -6.11 0.89 -12.82
C PHE A 53 -6.19 1.89 -11.66
N TYR A 54 -5.09 2.61 -11.40
CA TYR A 54 -5.02 3.65 -10.38
C TYR A 54 -6.01 4.79 -10.68
N GLU A 55 -6.13 5.19 -11.94
CA GLU A 55 -7.08 6.24 -12.34
C GLU A 55 -8.53 5.86 -12.10
N GLN A 56 -8.89 4.60 -12.36
CA GLN A 56 -10.25 4.09 -12.12
C GLN A 56 -10.55 3.88 -10.62
N ASN A 57 -9.53 3.62 -9.79
CA ASN A 57 -9.70 3.19 -8.40
C ASN A 57 -9.05 4.11 -7.35
N LYS A 58 -8.86 5.41 -7.65
CA LYS A 58 -8.17 6.36 -6.73
C LYS A 58 -8.64 6.31 -5.28
N ASN A 59 -9.95 6.18 -5.06
CA ASN A 59 -10.55 6.09 -3.73
C ASN A 59 -9.99 4.92 -2.90
N LEU A 60 -9.75 3.77 -3.53
CA LEU A 60 -9.23 2.57 -2.89
C LEU A 60 -7.77 2.75 -2.42
N PHE A 61 -6.98 3.50 -3.19
CA PHE A 61 -5.58 3.81 -2.86
C PHE A 61 -5.44 4.85 -1.74
N ASP A 62 -6.49 5.65 -1.50
CA ASP A 62 -6.52 6.59 -0.39
C ASP A 62 -6.99 5.98 0.92
N GLU A 63 -7.97 5.06 0.86
CA GLU A 63 -8.47 4.35 2.03
C GLU A 63 -7.48 3.30 2.56
N LEU A 64 -6.80 2.57 1.66
CA LEU A 64 -5.95 1.46 2.03
C LEU A 64 -4.51 1.90 2.36
N THR A 65 -3.94 1.23 3.36
CA THR A 65 -2.51 1.39 3.67
C THR A 65 -1.64 0.77 2.58
N THR A 66 -0.45 1.33 2.34
CA THR A 66 0.54 0.78 1.41
C THR A 66 0.87 -0.69 1.69
N CYS A 67 0.90 -1.11 2.96
CA CYS A 67 1.12 -2.52 3.33
C CYS A 67 0.01 -3.44 2.81
N LYS A 68 -1.26 -3.00 2.83
CA LYS A 68 -2.38 -3.75 2.24
C LYS A 68 -2.30 -3.74 0.71
N LEU A 69 -2.02 -2.58 0.11
CA LEU A 69 -1.88 -2.44 -1.34
C LEU A 69 -0.80 -3.37 -1.91
N ASN A 70 0.38 -3.44 -1.29
CA ASN A 70 1.45 -4.36 -1.72
C ASN A 70 1.12 -5.86 -1.54
N LYS A 71 0.06 -6.20 -0.80
CA LYS A 71 -0.43 -7.59 -0.70
C LYS A 71 -1.50 -7.89 -1.75
N MET A 72 -2.31 -6.89 -2.13
CA MET A 72 -3.36 -7.02 -3.14
C MET A 72 -2.82 -6.85 -4.56
N PHE A 73 -1.78 -6.05 -4.73
CA PHE A 73 -1.26 -5.65 -6.03
C PHE A 73 0.24 -5.91 -6.07
N LYS A 74 0.67 -6.63 -7.11
CA LYS A 74 2.08 -6.88 -7.41
C LYS A 74 2.40 -6.23 -8.75
N ILE A 75 3.48 -5.47 -8.80
CA ILE A 75 3.95 -4.79 -10.01
C ILE A 75 5.39 -5.24 -10.21
N ASP A 76 5.72 -5.73 -11.39
CA ASP A 76 7.04 -6.31 -11.61
C ASP A 76 8.16 -5.27 -11.45
N GLY A 77 9.11 -5.59 -10.56
CA GLY A 77 10.22 -4.71 -10.22
C GLY A 77 9.88 -3.51 -9.33
N PHE A 78 8.62 -3.31 -8.94
CA PHE A 78 8.19 -2.15 -8.15
C PHE A 78 7.36 -2.53 -6.91
N ARG A 79 7.43 -1.66 -5.89
CA ARG A 79 6.54 -1.70 -4.73
C ARG A 79 5.78 -0.40 -4.58
N ILE A 80 4.54 -0.49 -4.16
CA ILE A 80 3.68 0.67 -3.91
C ILE A 80 4.13 1.36 -2.62
N THR A 81 4.36 2.67 -2.71
CA THR A 81 4.71 3.54 -1.59
C THR A 81 3.81 4.77 -1.59
N LYS A 82 3.78 5.50 -0.47
CA LYS A 82 3.05 6.76 -0.36
C LYS A 82 4.01 7.81 0.14
N ILE A 83 4.27 8.83 -0.67
CA ILE A 83 5.21 9.92 -0.37
C ILE A 83 4.39 11.20 -0.37
N LYS A 84 4.40 11.92 0.76
CA LYS A 84 3.64 13.18 0.93
C LYS A 84 2.15 13.06 0.57
N GLY A 85 1.53 11.91 0.84
CA GLY A 85 0.12 11.65 0.53
C GLY A 85 -0.14 11.16 -0.91
N GLN A 86 0.84 11.17 -1.80
CA GLN A 86 0.70 10.67 -3.17
C GLN A 86 1.21 9.23 -3.28
N VAL A 87 0.49 8.39 -4.02
CA VAL A 87 0.95 7.03 -4.35
C VAL A 87 2.12 7.11 -5.33
N SER A 88 3.18 6.34 -5.06
CA SER A 88 4.40 6.32 -5.86
C SER A 88 4.95 4.91 -5.92
N LEU A 89 5.51 4.53 -7.06
CA LEU A 89 6.20 3.26 -7.23
C LEU A 89 7.67 3.40 -6.85
N LYS A 90 8.18 2.48 -6.03
CA LYS A 90 9.59 2.40 -5.67
C LYS A 90 10.17 1.14 -6.28
N SER A 91 11.26 1.27 -7.03
CA SER A 91 11.98 0.11 -7.56
C SER A 91 12.49 -0.79 -6.43
N ILE A 92 12.30 -2.09 -6.60
CA ILE A 92 12.82 -3.12 -5.72
C ILE A 92 14.24 -3.43 -6.19
N PRO A 93 15.27 -3.23 -5.35
CA PRO A 93 16.62 -3.61 -5.72
C PRO A 93 16.70 -5.13 -5.88
N GLU A 94 17.45 -5.60 -6.89
CA GLU A 94 17.76 -7.01 -7.16
C GLU A 94 18.13 -7.80 -5.90
N SER A 95 18.86 -7.17 -4.97
CA SER A 95 19.29 -7.76 -3.70
C SER A 95 18.14 -8.10 -2.74
N ARG A 96 16.93 -7.60 -2.98
CA ARG A 96 15.72 -7.84 -2.17
C ARG A 96 14.70 -8.71 -2.90
N ILE A 97 14.97 -9.15 -4.13
CA ILE A 97 14.15 -10.15 -4.80
C ILE A 97 14.21 -11.43 -3.97
N THR A 98 13.09 -11.81 -3.37
CA THR A 98 13.03 -13.01 -2.54
C THR A 98 13.14 -14.24 -3.44
N ASN A 99 13.63 -15.35 -2.87
CA ASN A 99 13.66 -16.63 -3.58
C ASN A 99 12.26 -17.03 -4.10
N THR A 100 11.19 -16.63 -3.39
CA THR A 100 9.81 -16.84 -3.82
C THR A 100 9.49 -16.16 -5.14
N MET A 101 9.90 -14.90 -5.33
CA MET A 101 9.68 -14.18 -6.60
C MET A 101 10.44 -14.83 -7.76
N LYS A 102 11.68 -15.28 -7.52
CA LYS A 102 12.47 -16.01 -8.53
C LYS A 102 11.83 -17.36 -8.89
N ILE A 103 11.26 -18.06 -7.91
CA ILE A 103 10.55 -19.32 -8.14
C ILE A 103 9.30 -19.07 -9.00
N GLU A 104 8.51 -18.04 -8.72
CA GLU A 104 7.35 -17.67 -9.54
C GLU A 104 7.75 -17.36 -10.99
N GLU A 105 8.81 -16.57 -11.20
CA GLU A 105 9.33 -16.25 -12.53
C GLU A 105 9.81 -17.51 -13.29
N ILE A 106 10.49 -18.42 -12.59
CA ILE A 106 10.91 -19.72 -13.17
C ILE A 106 9.69 -20.56 -13.55
N ILE A 107 8.67 -20.62 -12.71
CA ILE A 107 7.44 -21.38 -12.97
C ILE A 107 6.73 -20.84 -14.22
N GLN A 108 6.57 -19.52 -14.34
CA GLN A 108 5.98 -18.90 -15.53
C GLN A 108 6.79 -19.24 -16.79
N ARG A 109 8.12 -19.17 -16.70
CA ARG A 109 9.00 -19.51 -17.83
C ARG A 109 8.88 -20.99 -18.24
N ILE A 110 8.71 -21.90 -17.28
CA ILE A 110 8.44 -23.31 -17.57
C ILE A 110 7.11 -23.47 -18.30
N GLN A 111 6.03 -22.82 -17.84
CA GLN A 111 4.72 -22.86 -18.51
C GLN A 111 4.79 -22.35 -19.94
N THR A 112 5.47 -21.23 -20.18
CA THR A 112 5.67 -20.72 -21.55
C THR A 112 6.46 -21.69 -22.43
N ILE A 113 7.43 -22.42 -21.86
CA ILE A 113 8.17 -23.46 -22.59
C ILE A 113 7.25 -24.63 -22.93
N GLU A 114 6.43 -25.10 -21.98
CA GLU A 114 5.46 -26.17 -22.20
C GLU A 114 4.47 -25.80 -23.32
N GLU A 115 3.92 -24.59 -23.31
CA GLU A 115 3.05 -24.09 -24.39
C GLU A 115 3.76 -24.09 -25.74
N ARG A 116 5.01 -23.60 -25.80
CA ARG A 116 5.81 -23.60 -27.03
C ARG A 116 6.13 -25.00 -27.54
N VAL A 117 6.42 -25.93 -26.63
CA VAL A 117 6.64 -27.34 -26.98
C VAL A 117 5.35 -27.95 -27.53
N ASN A 118 4.21 -27.70 -26.90
CA ASN A 118 2.90 -28.15 -27.38
C ASN A 118 2.58 -27.58 -28.77
N MET A 119 2.84 -26.30 -29.02
CA MET A 119 2.69 -25.69 -30.35
C MET A 119 3.59 -26.37 -31.40
N ILE A 120 4.84 -26.72 -31.05
CA ILE A 120 5.73 -27.46 -31.96
C ILE A 120 5.18 -28.84 -32.24
N ILE A 121 4.69 -29.55 -31.22
CA ILE A 121 4.05 -30.87 -31.37
C ILE A 121 2.85 -30.78 -32.31
N GLU A 122 1.97 -29.79 -32.14
CA GLU A 122 0.82 -29.58 -33.02
C GLU A 122 1.23 -29.34 -34.48
N VAL A 123 2.25 -28.53 -34.71
CA VAL A 123 2.79 -28.26 -36.05
C VAL A 123 3.35 -29.54 -36.68
N ILE A 124 4.08 -30.36 -35.91
CA ILE A 124 4.63 -31.63 -36.37
C ILE A 124 3.50 -32.61 -36.68
N ASN A 125 2.53 -32.79 -35.79
CA ASN A 125 1.39 -33.70 -36.02
C ASN A 125 0.59 -33.27 -37.26
N SER A 126 0.36 -31.97 -37.42
CA SER A 126 -0.31 -31.41 -38.61
C SER A 126 0.50 -31.59 -39.89
N ARG A 127 1.84 -31.54 -39.82
CA ARG A 127 2.74 -31.71 -40.98
C ARG A 127 2.91 -33.17 -41.40
N PHE A 128 2.89 -34.10 -40.45
CA PHE A 128 3.26 -35.49 -40.67
C PHE A 128 2.08 -36.47 -40.64
N ASN A 129 0.83 -36.01 -40.46
CA ASN A 129 -0.39 -36.83 -40.53
C ASN A 129 -0.26 -38.18 -39.79
N VAL A 130 0.18 -38.13 -38.53
CA VAL A 130 0.06 -39.26 -37.59
C VAL A 130 -1.18 -39.04 -36.73
#